data_AF-A0A4Z1I973-F1
#
_entry.id   AF-A0A4Z1I973-F1
#
_cell.length_a   1.000
_cell.length_b   1.000
_cell.length_c   1.000
_cell.angle_alpha   90.00
_cell.angle_beta   90.00
_cell.angle_gamma   90.00
#
_symmetry.space_group_name_H-M   'P 1'
#
loop_
_entity.id
_entity.type
_entity.pdbx_description
1 polymer ?
#
loop_
_entity_poly.entity_id
_entity_poly.type
_entity_poly.pdbx_seq_one_letter_code
_entity_poly.pdbx_strand_id
1 'polypeptide(L)'
;MERINKPSLKSSSDKPYAPTAIDIQIGLQRGSTAALEATPERLQAVKQMQRPSTAQRIEELTKENGQLRLEIRYYQRMRDAMQALFDDTRFIVERLENTTQGFIKVQKDAENDWCDAQGECS
;
A
#
# COMPACT_ATOMS: atom_id res chain seq x y z
N MET A 1 -36.52 34.84 -1.53
CA MET A 1 -36.95 33.66 -0.73
C MET A 1 -37.31 34.15 0.65
N GLU A 2 -38.61 34.18 0.96
CA GLU A 2 -39.15 34.58 2.25
C GLU A 2 -38.77 33.56 3.34
N ARG A 3 -38.30 34.03 4.50
CA ARG A 3 -38.18 33.19 5.69
C ARG A 3 -39.40 33.43 6.57
N ILE A 4 -40.16 32.36 6.75
CA ILE A 4 -41.31 32.26 7.64
C ILE A 4 -40.82 32.44 9.08
N ASN A 5 -41.25 33.54 9.71
CA ASN A 5 -40.95 33.83 11.11
C ASN A 5 -41.81 32.95 12.03
N LYS A 6 -41.15 32.11 12.82
CA LYS A 6 -41.74 31.35 13.93
C LYS A 6 -42.27 32.34 14.99
N PRO A 7 -43.47 32.14 15.56
CA PRO A 7 -44.08 33.14 16.42
C PRO A 7 -43.24 33.37 17.67
N SER A 8 -42.80 34.61 17.81
CA SER A 8 -42.17 35.18 18.99
C SER A 8 -43.09 34.95 20.20
N LEU A 9 -42.61 34.15 21.15
CA LEU A 9 -43.20 34.08 22.48
C LEU A 9 -42.92 35.43 23.13
N LYS A 10 -43.96 36.29 23.17
CA LYS A 10 -43.95 37.53 23.95
C LYS A 10 -43.66 37.18 25.42
N SER A 11 -42.57 37.71 25.96
CA SER A 11 -42.52 38.07 27.37
C SER A 11 -41.71 39.35 27.52
N SER A 12 -42.43 40.42 27.82
CA SER A 12 -41.95 41.70 28.26
C SER A 12 -41.06 41.56 29.50
N SER A 13 -39.77 41.78 29.35
CA SER A 13 -38.87 42.24 30.40
C SER A 13 -37.55 42.61 29.76
N ASP A 14 -37.10 43.86 29.88
CA ASP A 14 -35.73 44.30 29.53
C ASP A 14 -34.65 43.67 30.45
N LYS A 15 -34.98 42.61 31.17
CA LYS A 15 -34.06 41.86 32.01
C LYS A 15 -33.54 40.64 31.25
N PRO A 16 -32.21 40.41 31.26
CA PRO A 16 -31.67 39.16 30.76
C PRO A 16 -32.31 37.99 31.48
N TYR A 17 -32.52 36.89 30.75
CA TYR A 17 -32.99 35.63 31.32
C TYR A 17 -32.12 35.22 32.51
N ALA A 18 -32.75 34.67 33.55
CA ALA A 18 -32.02 34.16 34.69
C ALA A 18 -31.02 33.08 34.23
N PRO A 19 -29.77 33.08 34.75
CA PRO A 19 -28.79 32.06 34.42
C PRO A 19 -29.36 30.66 34.65
N THR A 20 -29.26 29.80 33.63
CA THR A 20 -29.59 28.39 33.76
C THR A 20 -28.52 27.68 34.61
N ALA A 21 -28.78 26.45 35.07
CA ALA A 21 -27.81 25.67 35.83
C ALA A 21 -26.46 25.51 35.09
N ILE A 22 -26.49 25.45 33.76
CA ILE A 22 -25.30 25.40 32.91
C ILE A 22 -24.57 26.75 32.93
N ASP A 23 -25.29 27.87 32.82
CA ASP A 23 -24.68 29.22 32.86
C ASP A 23 -23.98 29.48 34.20
N ILE A 24 -24.56 29.00 35.30
CA ILE A 24 -23.97 29.08 36.64
C ILE A 24 -22.69 28.25 36.71
N GLN A 25 -22.71 27.02 36.18
CA GLN A 25 -21.55 26.13 36.16
C GLN A 25 -20.39 26.69 35.30
N ILE A 26 -20.70 27.29 34.15
CA ILE A 26 -19.73 27.99 33.31
C ILE A 26 -19.15 29.21 34.03
N GLY A 27 -20.00 29.99 34.70
CA GLY A 27 -19.59 31.15 35.50
C GLY A 27 -18.69 30.76 36.67
N LEU A 28 -19.01 29.68 37.39
CA LEU A 28 -18.19 29.10 38.46
C LEU A 28 -16.81 28.66 37.95
N GLN A 29 -16.77 28.12 36.73
CA GLN A 29 -15.54 27.73 36.07
C GLN A 29 -14.77 28.92 35.48
N ARG A 30 -15.29 30.16 35.58
CA ARG A 30 -14.71 31.37 34.96
C ARG A 30 -14.39 31.19 33.47
N GLY A 31 -15.21 30.42 32.76
CA GLY A 31 -14.96 30.05 31.36
C GLY A 31 -13.90 28.96 31.14
N SER A 32 -13.37 28.35 32.19
CA SER A 32 -12.43 27.23 32.14
C SER A 32 -13.18 25.89 32.06
N THR A 33 -13.64 25.53 30.88
CA THR A 33 -14.25 24.21 30.63
C THR A 33 -13.16 23.20 30.26
N ALA A 34 -13.02 22.12 31.02
CA ALA A 34 -12.03 21.06 30.79
C ALA A 34 -12.41 20.11 29.63
N ALA A 35 -12.66 20.65 28.44
CA ALA A 35 -13.14 19.87 27.29
C ALA A 35 -12.19 19.81 26.10
N LEU A 36 -11.00 20.42 26.14
CA LEU A 36 -9.98 20.27 25.10
C LEU A 36 -8.60 20.22 25.74
N GLU A 37 -8.05 19.02 25.96
CA GLU A 37 -6.68 18.78 26.45
C GLU A 37 -5.60 19.14 25.40
N ALA A 38 -5.71 20.33 24.81
CA ALA A 38 -4.65 20.94 24.03
C ALA A 38 -4.35 22.29 24.69
N THR A 39 -3.16 22.39 25.29
CA THR A 39 -2.69 23.66 25.83
C THR A 39 -2.67 24.73 24.73
N PRO A 40 -2.93 26.01 25.03
CA PRO A 40 -2.89 27.09 24.03
C PRO A 40 -1.60 27.08 23.20
N GLU A 41 -0.48 26.71 23.81
CA GLU A 41 0.83 26.57 23.19
C GLU A 41 0.86 25.42 22.18
N ARG A 42 0.21 24.28 22.47
CA ARG A 42 0.06 23.17 21.52
C ARG A 42 -0.82 23.57 20.33
N LEU A 43 -1.92 24.28 20.57
CA LEU A 43 -2.79 24.75 19.50
C LEU A 43 -2.11 25.79 18.61
N GLN A 44 -1.33 26.69 19.22
CA GLN A 44 -0.50 27.64 18.47
C GLN A 44 0.62 26.93 17.71
N ALA A 45 1.33 25.98 18.33
CA ALA A 45 2.37 25.21 17.68
C ALA A 45 1.84 24.45 16.46
N VAL A 46 0.65 23.83 16.56
CA VAL A 46 0.00 23.15 15.44
C VAL A 46 -0.48 24.13 14.35
N LYS A 47 -0.92 25.34 14.73
CA LYS A 47 -1.23 26.41 13.76
C LYS A 47 0.01 26.97 13.07
N GLN A 48 1.14 27.04 13.78
CA GLN A 48 2.42 27.53 13.28
C GLN A 48 3.21 26.48 12.50
N MET A 49 2.87 25.19 12.69
CA MET A 49 3.37 24.11 11.86
C MET A 49 2.90 24.35 10.43
N GLN A 50 3.75 24.96 9.62
CA GLN A 50 3.50 25.18 8.20
C GLN A 50 3.27 23.81 7.56
N ARG A 51 2.00 23.50 7.29
CA ARG A 51 1.67 22.40 6.39
C ARG A 51 2.32 22.74 5.05
N PRO A 52 3.01 21.78 4.41
CA PRO A 52 3.56 22.01 3.09
C PRO A 52 2.45 22.56 2.20
N SER A 53 2.78 23.61 1.45
CA SER A 53 1.83 24.19 0.52
C SER A 53 1.36 23.10 -0.46
N THR A 54 0.15 23.25 -0.99
CA THR A 54 -0.38 22.30 -1.97
C THR A 54 0.59 22.11 -3.15
N ALA A 55 1.29 23.17 -3.56
CA ALA A 55 2.31 23.13 -4.59
C ALA A 55 3.51 22.23 -4.21
N GLN A 56 4.07 22.41 -3.00
CA GLN A 56 5.15 21.56 -2.49
C GLN A 56 4.71 20.09 -2.41
N ARG A 57 3.47 19.84 -1.97
CA ARG A 57 2.95 18.47 -1.89
C ARG A 57 2.79 17.84 -3.28
N ILE A 58 2.35 18.61 -4.27
CA ILE A 58 2.26 18.15 -5.66
C ILE A 58 3.65 17.82 -6.21
N GLU A 59 4.66 18.64 -5.93
CA GLU A 59 6.04 18.41 -6.38
C GLU A 59 6.61 17.12 -5.79
N GLU A 60 6.49 16.93 -4.47
CA GLU A 60 6.90 15.70 -3.77
C GLU A 60 6.27 14.47 -4.40
N LEU A 61 4.93 14.47 -4.54
CA LEU A 61 4.19 13.34 -5.11
C LEU A 61 4.55 13.10 -6.58
N THR A 62 4.85 14.15 -7.34
CA THR A 62 5.27 14.00 -8.75
C THR A 62 6.63 13.33 -8.84
N LYS A 63 7.56 13.70 -7.96
CA LYS A 63 8.88 13.08 -7.87
C LYS A 63 8.78 11.62 -7.46
N GLU A 64 8.00 11.32 -6.42
CA GLU A 64 7.77 9.96 -5.93
C GLU A 64 7.12 9.09 -7.02
N ASN A 65 6.08 9.58 -7.70
CA ASN A 65 5.47 8.87 -8.82
C ASN A 65 6.47 8.62 -9.96
N GLY A 66 7.37 9.57 -10.23
CA GLY A 66 8.44 9.40 -11.21
C GLY A 66 9.36 8.23 -10.84
N GLN A 67 9.78 8.16 -9.57
CA GLN A 67 10.61 7.07 -9.06
C GLN A 67 9.91 5.72 -9.12
N LEU A 68 8.65 5.64 -8.65
CA LEU A 68 7.86 4.42 -8.69
C LEU A 68 7.67 3.89 -10.12
N ARG A 69 7.45 4.78 -11.11
CA ARG A 69 7.35 4.38 -12.52
C ARG A 69 8.65 3.78 -13.06
N LEU A 70 9.80 4.31 -12.63
CA LEU A 70 11.11 3.76 -13.00
C LEU A 70 11.33 2.38 -12.38
N GLU A 71 10.96 2.22 -11.12
CA GLU A 71 11.05 0.96 -10.39
C GLU A 71 10.15 -0.12 -11.00
N ILE A 72 8.89 0.22 -11.34
CA ILE A 72 7.98 -0.67 -12.06
C ILE A 72 8.60 -1.13 -13.38
N ARG A 73 9.15 -0.21 -14.17
CA ARG A 73 9.79 -0.54 -15.45
C ARG A 73 11.00 -1.46 -15.26
N TYR A 74 11.79 -1.24 -14.22
CA TYR A 74 12.93 -2.09 -13.89
C TYR A 74 12.47 -3.53 -13.58
N TYR A 75 11.50 -3.70 -12.68
CA TYR A 75 11.02 -5.03 -12.32
C TYR A 75 10.33 -5.75 -13.48
N GLN A 76 9.59 -5.02 -14.33
CA GLN A 76 9.01 -5.60 -15.54
C GLN A 76 10.09 -6.18 -16.46
N ARG A 77 11.14 -5.40 -16.76
CA ARG A 77 12.27 -5.89 -17.58
C ARG A 77 12.96 -7.09 -16.96
N MET A 78 13.18 -7.07 -15.65
CA MET A 78 13.85 -8.16 -14.96
C MET A 78 13.01 -9.44 -14.99
N ARG A 79 11.70 -9.32 -14.77
CA ARG A 79 10.76 -10.43 -14.86
C ARG A 79 10.76 -11.03 -16.27
N ASP A 80 10.71 -10.20 -17.30
CA ASP A 80 10.68 -10.68 -18.69
C ASP A 80 11.99 -11.41 -19.04
N ALA A 81 13.14 -10.89 -18.60
CA ALA A 81 14.43 -11.55 -18.77
C ALA A 81 14.52 -12.88 -17.99
N MET A 82 13.99 -12.91 -16.77
CA MET A 82 13.95 -14.13 -15.95
C MET A 82 13.04 -15.19 -16.56
N GLN A 83 11.91 -14.78 -17.15
CA GLN A 83 11.02 -15.69 -17.86
C GLN A 83 11.71 -16.33 -19.07
N ALA A 84 12.40 -15.53 -19.88
CA ALA A 84 13.17 -16.04 -21.02
C ALA A 84 14.22 -17.07 -20.58
N LEU A 85 14.96 -16.76 -19.50
CA LEU A 85 15.94 -17.69 -18.92
C LEU A 85 15.29 -19.01 -18.47
N PHE A 86 14.12 -18.96 -17.82
CA PHE A 86 13.42 -20.17 -17.39
C PHE A 86 12.96 -21.02 -18.56
N ASP A 87 12.47 -20.40 -19.63
CA ASP A 87 12.01 -21.13 -20.80
C ASP A 87 13.18 -21.78 -21.55
N ASP A 88 14.31 -21.07 -21.70
CA ASP A 88 15.54 -21.63 -22.26
C ASP A 88 16.08 -22.79 -21.41
N THR A 89 16.10 -22.63 -20.09
CA THR A 89 16.57 -23.67 -19.16
C THR A 89 15.69 -24.91 -19.25
N ARG A 90 14.36 -24.73 -19.30
CA ARG A 90 13.42 -25.85 -19.46
C ARG A 90 13.70 -26.61 -20.76
N PHE A 91 13.84 -25.89 -21.87
CA PHE A 91 14.15 -26.51 -23.15
C PHE A 91 15.46 -27.31 -23.12
N ILE A 92 16.50 -26.76 -22.49
CA ILE A 92 17.80 -27.45 -22.36
C ILE A 92 17.66 -28.73 -21.53
N VAL A 93 16.94 -28.68 -20.42
CA VAL A 93 16.71 -29.85 -19.56
C VAL A 93 15.96 -30.95 -20.31
N GLU A 94 14.87 -30.62 -20.99
CA GLU A 94 14.10 -31.58 -21.80
C GLU A 94 14.96 -32.21 -22.90
N ARG A 95 15.78 -31.40 -23.58
CA ARG A 95 16.70 -31.88 -24.60
C ARG A 95 17.76 -32.83 -24.03
N LEU A 96 18.30 -32.50 -22.85
CA LEU A 96 19.32 -33.31 -22.18
C LEU A 96 18.73 -34.65 -21.73
N GLU A 97 17.51 -34.64 -21.20
CA GLU A 97 16.79 -35.85 -20.80
C GLU A 97 16.58 -36.78 -21.99
N ASN A 98 16.04 -36.25 -23.09
CA ASN A 98 15.83 -37.02 -24.32
C ASN A 98 17.14 -37.61 -24.87
N THR A 99 18.23 -36.83 -24.85
CA THR A 99 19.54 -37.28 -25.33
C THR A 99 20.11 -38.39 -24.44
N THR A 100 19.97 -38.25 -23.13
CA THR A 100 20.42 -39.24 -22.15
C THR A 100 19.64 -40.54 -22.28
N GLN A 101 18.31 -40.47 -22.46
CA GLN A 101 17.49 -41.66 -22.69
C GLN A 101 17.88 -42.38 -23.99
N GLY A 102 18.14 -41.63 -25.07
CA GLY A 102 18.64 -42.20 -26.33
C GLY A 102 19.98 -42.91 -26.16
N PHE A 103 20.92 -42.30 -25.43
CA PHE A 103 22.21 -42.90 -25.12
C PHE A 103 22.05 -44.20 -24.31
N ILE A 104 21.24 -44.20 -23.25
CA ILE A 104 20.99 -45.39 -22.41
C ILE A 104 20.45 -46.54 -23.26
N LYS A 105 19.56 -46.26 -24.22
CA LYS A 105 19.04 -47.29 -25.12
C LYS A 105 20.16 -47.89 -25.97
N VAL A 106 20.95 -47.06 -26.64
CA VAL A 106 22.06 -47.52 -27.47
C VAL A 106 23.09 -48.30 -26.65
N GLN A 107 23.36 -47.86 -25.42
CA GLN A 107 24.26 -48.56 -24.51
C GLN A 107 23.74 -49.97 -24.20
N LYS A 108 22.46 -50.11 -23.84
CA LYS A 108 21.85 -51.42 -23.57
C LYS A 108 21.86 -52.32 -24.78
N ASP A 109 21.53 -51.78 -25.96
CA ASP A 109 21.54 -52.53 -27.20
C ASP A 109 22.96 -53.05 -27.49
N ALA A 110 23.99 -52.21 -27.32
CA ALA A 110 25.38 -52.60 -27.49
C ALA A 110 25.86 -53.63 -26.44
N GLU A 111 25.43 -53.51 -25.18
CA GLU A 111 25.72 -54.48 -24.12
C GLU A 111 25.10 -55.86 -24.44
N ASN A 112 23.85 -55.88 -24.93
CA ASN A 112 23.19 -57.12 -25.36
C ASN A 112 23.91 -57.76 -26.55
N ASP A 113 24.22 -56.99 -27.59
CA ASP A 113 24.96 -57.47 -28.76
C ASP A 113 26.32 -58.06 -28.38
N TRP A 114 27.00 -57.44 -27.41
CA TRP A 114 28.28 -57.92 -26.87
C TRP A 114 28.13 -59.26 -26.13
N CYS A 115 27.13 -59.39 -25.25
CA CYS A 115 26.85 -60.62 -24.53
C CYS A 115 26.48 -61.79 -25.47
N ASP A 116 25.67 -61.51 -26.50
CA ASP A 116 25.30 -62.49 -27.52
C ASP A 116 26.52 -62.97 -28.31
N ALA A 117 27.44 -62.05 -28.64
CA ALA A 117 28.68 -62.39 -29.35
C ALA A 117 29.65 -63.25 -28.50
N GLN A 118 29.59 -63.15 -27.18
CA GLN A 118 30.41 -63.95 -26.26
C GLN A 118 29.77 -65.30 -25.91
N GLY A 119 28.50 -65.53 -26.27
CA GLY A 119 27.78 -66.76 -25.94
C GLY A 119 27.49 -66.93 -24.45
N GLU A 120 27.51 -65.82 -23.68
CA GLU A 120 27.38 -65.83 -22.22
C GLU A 120 25.92 -65.67 -21.73
N CYS A 121 24.96 -65.40 -22.62
CA CYS A 121 23.54 -65.39 -22.26
C CYS A 121 22.91 -66.79 -22.42
N SER A 122 22.60 -67.43 -21.28
CA SER A 122 21.68 -68.57 -21.15
C SER A 122 20.50 -68.20 -20.27
#